data_AF-A8U241-F1
#
_entry.id   AF-A8U241-F1
#
_cell.length_a   1.000
_cell.length_b   1.000
_cell.length_c   1.000
_cell.angle_alpha   90.00
_cell.angle_beta   90.00
_cell.angle_gamma   90.00
#
_symmetry.space_group_name_H-M   'P 1'
#
loop_
_entity.id
_entity.type
_entity.pdbx_description
1 polymer ?
#
loop_
_entity_poly.entity_id
_entity_poly.type
_entity_poly.pdbx_seq_one_letter_code
_entity_poly.pdbx_strand_id
1 'polypeptide(L)' 'MPKLTKHVIDAAEIYAAEYPIWDDALLGVGLRVLPSCRKGYIVQYRAGRRSRRRMLMPK' A
#
# COMPACT_ATOMS: atom_id res chain seq x y z
N MET A 1 6.25 12.58 -2.35
CA MET A 1 4.84 12.13 -2.25
C MET A 1 4.39 12.42 -0.84
N PRO A 2 3.13 12.72 -0.54
CA PRO A 2 2.72 13.00 0.84
C PRO A 2 2.72 11.72 1.68
N LYS A 3 3.00 11.88 2.98
CA LYS A 3 2.84 10.84 4.00
C LYS A 3 1.49 10.13 3.89
N LEU A 4 1.48 8.81 4.04
CA LEU A 4 0.25 8.02 4.01
C LEU A 4 -0.52 8.27 5.32
N THR A 5 -1.42 9.25 5.26
CA THR A 5 -2.31 9.60 6.37
C THR A 5 -3.68 8.94 6.19
N LYS A 6 -4.45 8.84 7.29
CA LYS A 6 -5.84 8.34 7.24
C LYS A 6 -6.68 9.06 6.19
N HIS A 7 -6.51 10.37 6.06
CA HIS A 7 -7.20 11.17 5.04
C HIS A 7 -6.86 10.71 3.60
N VAL A 8 -5.58 10.46 3.30
CA VAL A 8 -5.15 9.96 1.99
C VAL A 8 -5.72 8.56 1.73
N ILE A 9 -5.76 7.71 2.75
CA ILE A 9 -6.33 6.36 2.66
C ILE A 9 -7.82 6.42 2.36
N ASP A 10 -8.56 7.29 3.06
CA ASP A 10 -10.00 7.45 2.89
C ASP A 10 -10.32 8.02 1.51
N ALA A 11 -9.58 9.04 1.07
CA ALA A 11 -9.72 9.68 -0.23
C ALA A 11 -9.23 8.86 -1.43
N ALA A 12 -8.56 7.71 -1.21
CA ALA A 12 -8.07 6.89 -2.30
C ALA A 12 -9.23 6.31 -3.13
N GLU A 13 -9.28 6.69 -4.41
CA GLU A 13 -10.29 6.24 -5.37
C GLU A 13 -10.03 4.82 -5.87
N ILE A 14 -11.05 4.18 -6.43
CA ILE A 14 -10.93 2.84 -6.99
C ILE A 14 -10.77 2.97 -8.50
N TYR A 15 -9.70 2.38 -9.04
CA TYR A 15 -9.49 2.29 -10.48
C TYR A 15 -9.73 0.86 -10.98
N ALA A 16 -9.86 0.72 -12.30
CA ALA A 16 -10.04 -0.58 -12.96
C ALA A 16 -8.87 -1.54 -12.73
N ALA A 17 -7.68 -1.01 -12.41
CA ALA A 17 -6.49 -1.77 -12.06
C ALA A 17 -6.07 -1.50 -10.61
N GLU A 18 -5.47 -2.50 -9.98
CA GLU A 18 -4.87 -2.31 -8.66
C GLU A 18 -3.67 -1.36 -8.73
N TYR A 19 -3.51 -0.54 -7.70
CA TYR A 19 -2.37 0.37 -7.62
C TYR A 19 -1.90 0.57 -6.17
N PRO A 20 -0.59 0.75 -5.96
CA PRO A 20 -0.05 1.09 -4.65
C PRO A 20 0.08 2.61 -4.45
N ILE A 21 -0.23 3.07 -3.24
CA ILE A 21 0.10 4.40 -2.72
C ILE A 21 1.21 4.19 -1.69
N TRP A 22 2.43 4.64 -1.98
CA TRP A 22 3.57 4.49 -1.08
C TRP A 22 3.68 5.66 -0.09
N ASP A 23 4.07 5.35 1.14
CA ASP A 23 4.43 6.34 2.15
C ASP A 23 5.84 6.89 1.88
N ASP A 24 6.03 8.20 2.02
CA ASP A 24 7.32 8.88 1.81
C ASP A 24 8.22 8.88 3.06
N ALA A 25 7.63 8.83 4.25
CA ALA A 25 8.31 8.84 5.53
C ALA A 25 8.71 7.42 5.96
N LEU A 26 8.03 6.38 5.47
CA LEU A 26 8.30 4.98 5.78
C LEU A 26 8.54 4.16 4.51
N LEU A 27 9.82 3.99 4.17
CA LEU A 27 10.26 3.25 2.99
C LEU A 27 9.70 1.82 2.99
N GLY A 28 9.12 1.45 1.86
CA GLY A 28 8.58 0.12 1.65
C GLY A 28 7.23 -0.11 2.33
N VAL A 29 6.56 0.89 2.89
CA VAL A 29 5.18 0.75 3.38
C VAL A 29 4.23 1.53 2.49
N GLY A 30 3.06 0.94 2.20
CA GLY A 30 2.05 1.58 1.38
C GLY A 30 0.66 1.00 1.54
N LEU A 31 -0.31 1.62 0.88
CA LEU A 31 -1.67 1.12 0.71
C LEU A 31 -1.82 0.53 -0.69
N ARG A 32 -2.33 -0.69 -0.80
CA ARG A 32 -2.80 -1.26 -2.06
C ARG A 32 -4.30 -1.08 -2.16
N VAL A 33 -4.74 -0.44 -3.24
CA VAL A 33 -6.16 -0.29 -3.56
C VAL A 33 -6.50 -1.30 -4.64
N LEU A 34 -7.50 -2.14 -4.39
CA LEU A 34 -8.00 -3.11 -5.34
C LEU A 34 -9.25 -2.56 -6.06
N PRO A 35 -9.49 -2.98 -7.31
CA PRO A 35 -10.72 -2.66 -8.05
C PRO A 35 -11.99 -3.16 -7.33
N SER A 36 -11.87 -4.13 -6.42
CA SER A 36 -12.96 -4.68 -5.61
C SER A 36 -13.35 -3.82 -4.39
N CYS A 37 -12.99 -2.53 -4.39
CA CYS A 37 -13.15 -1.60 -3.27
C CYS A 37 -12.36 -1.97 -1.99
N ARG A 38 -11.52 -3.01 -2.04
CA ARG A 38 -10.70 -3.41 -0.90
C ARG A 38 -9.43 -2.57 -0.85
N LYS A 39 -9.14 -2.00 0.31
CA LYS A 39 -7.87 -1.33 0.61
C LYS A 39 -7.11 -2.18 1.62
N GLY A 40 -5.82 -2.41 1.40
CA GLY A 40 -4.99 -3.22 2.29
C GLY A 40 -3.58 -2.68 2.37
N TYR A 41 -2.96 -2.74 3.54
CA TYR A 41 -1.59 -2.30 3.69
C TYR A 41 -0.62 -3.29 3.03
N ILE A 42 0.44 -2.77 2.45
CA ILE A 42 1.52 -3.56 1.86
C ILE A 42 2.85 -3.14 2.47
N VAL A 43 3.72 -4.12 2.65
CA VAL A 43 5.11 -3.90 3.01
C VAL A 43 6.00 -4.56 1.97
N GLN A 44 6.85 -3.76 1.35
CA GLN A 44 7.93 -4.17 0.49
C GLN A 44 9.24 -4.06 1.27
N TYR A 45 9.92 -5.19 1.39
CA TYR A 45 11.14 -5.32 2.16
C TYR A 45 12.12 -6.24 1.42
N ARG A 46 13.38 -6.21 1.83
CA ARG A 46 14.37 -7.19 1.36
C ARG A 46 14.53 -8.29 2.40
N ALA A 47 14.47 -9.53 1.94
CA ALA A 47 14.82 -10.71 2.72
C ALA A 47 16.04 -11.35 2.05
N GLY A 48 17.22 -11.11 2.63
CA GLY A 48 18.50 -11.42 1.99
C GLY A 48 18.63 -10.70 0.65
N ARG A 49 18.91 -11.44 -0.43
CA ARG A 49 19.10 -10.89 -1.78
C ARG A 49 17.80 -10.67 -2.58
N ARG A 50 16.64 -11.01 -2.03
CA ARG A 50 15.35 -10.94 -2.75
C ARG A 50 14.47 -9.84 -2.21
N SER A 51 13.93 -9.02 -3.12
CA SER A 51 12.82 -8.13 -2.83
C SER A 51 11.56 -8.97 -2.63
N ARG A 52 10.84 -8.72 -1.53
CA ARG A 52 9.56 -9.33 -1.22
C ARG A 52 8.53 -8.23 -0.99
N ARG A 53 7.28 -8.51 -1.35
CA ARG A 53 6.13 -7.66 -1.04
C ARG A 53 5.09 -8.53 -0.35
N ARG A 54 4.59 -8.10 0.80
CA ARG A 54 3.56 -8.79 1.57
C ARG A 54 2.41 -7.86 1.84
N MET A 55 1.20 -8.37 1.67
CA MET A 55 -0.02 -7.68 2.07
C MET A 55 -0.29 -7.97 3.55
N LEU A 56 -0.44 -6.91 4.33
CA LEU A 56 -0.88 -6.93 5.71
C LEU A 56 -2.39 -6.69 5.70
N MET A 57 -3.16 -7.78 5.68
CA MET A 57 -4.58 -7.68 6.03
C MET A 57 -4.68 -7.82 7.55
N PRO A 58 -5.47 -6.97 8.23
CA PRO A 58 -5.98 -7.36 9.54
C PRO A 58 -6.79 -8.65 9.34
N LYS A 59 -6.58 -9.64 10.21
CA LYS A 59 -7.45 -10.82 10.28
C LYS A 59 -8.85 -10.42 10.69
#